data_AF-A0A370JVW3-F1
#
_entry.id   AF-A0A370JVW3-F1
#
_cell.length_a   1.000
_cell.length_b   1.000
_cell.length_c   1.000
_cell.angle_alpha   90.00
_cell.angle_beta   90.00
_cell.angle_gamma   90.00
#
_symmetry.space_group_name_H-M   'P 1'
#
loop_
_entity.id
_entity.type
_entity.pdbx_description
1 polymer ?
#
loop_
_entity_poly.entity_id
_entity_poly.type
_entity_poly.pdbx_seq_one_letter_code
_entity_poly.pdbx_strand_id
1 'polypeptide(L)'
;MGRGMLLALLTLALGFSQYQGRLLVGTQETQALYPGGEGGEAYGPARFIAEALGLGYLEVPGRLYLSLGSRVAAFGISASGPEAARTLSAYRFQNGLWVPVRELARRLDLYYRVDYGAPVLALQPARLLRVERALAGGVERYILSFDRDVQARLISASPPRVALIGVQEVPDVPPSSAISFSKEGWGSEVYLPQGEGQLRLFFLPRQVVVERGEEVRPPRVVLDAGHGGGDSGVVVGGLREKDLTLSLALRLRALLQAQGLEVVLTRNADRDVPLLARAQYASTAQVFVSLHAAAGQQIRVYSHPEVQTLRLLEKGRELIARTPAAQRAILERYVAPPGSSARLAQRVSEEFAALGMVAQTSQDAMYVLSLAGGAAILFEAGFEQLRTPQGRDQVAGALARAILAHLGR
;
A
#
# COMPACT_ATOMS: atom_id res chain seq x y z
N MET A 1 -0.76 -17.40 77.12
CA MET A 1 -0.66 -16.00 76.63
C MET A 1 0.76 -15.74 76.16
N GLY A 2 0.93 -15.14 74.98
CA GLY A 2 2.23 -14.77 74.37
C GLY A 2 2.40 -15.39 72.98
N ARG A 3 1.75 -14.88 71.92
CA ARG A 3 2.18 -13.74 71.06
C ARG A 3 3.62 -13.94 70.53
N GLY A 4 3.92 -14.05 69.25
CA GLY A 4 3.13 -13.95 68.02
C GLY A 4 4.09 -14.12 66.83
N MET A 5 3.62 -14.79 65.79
CA MET A 5 4.28 -14.90 64.49
C MET A 5 4.53 -13.50 63.91
N LEU A 6 5.74 -13.24 63.41
CA LEU A 6 5.95 -12.31 62.31
C LEU A 6 6.68 -13.06 61.19
N LEU A 7 5.89 -13.58 60.26
CA LEU A 7 6.37 -14.11 59.00
C LEU A 7 6.68 -12.90 58.11
N ALA A 8 7.97 -12.60 57.90
CA ALA A 8 8.37 -11.62 56.90
C ALA A 8 8.15 -12.23 55.51
N LEU A 9 6.95 -11.98 54.95
CA LEU A 9 6.64 -12.19 53.54
C LEU A 9 7.51 -11.23 52.73
N LEU A 10 8.67 -11.71 52.27
CA LEU A 10 9.40 -11.11 51.16
C LEU A 10 8.55 -11.31 49.90
N THR A 11 7.69 -10.34 49.62
CA THR A 11 7.10 -10.15 48.30
C THR A 11 8.22 -9.77 47.34
N LEU A 12 8.85 -10.79 46.73
CA LEU A 12 9.59 -10.63 45.49
C LEU A 12 8.60 -10.08 44.46
N ALA A 13 8.64 -8.76 44.27
CA ALA A 13 8.11 -8.15 43.07
C ALA A 13 8.82 -8.84 41.89
N LEU A 14 8.12 -9.73 41.21
CA LEU A 14 8.53 -10.28 39.92
C LEU A 14 8.54 -9.13 38.91
N GLY A 15 9.62 -8.35 38.93
CA GLY A 15 10.00 -7.53 37.80
C GLY A 15 10.28 -8.49 36.66
N PHE A 16 9.41 -8.53 35.65
CA PHE A 16 9.68 -9.22 34.39
C PHE A 16 10.92 -8.59 33.76
N SER A 17 12.11 -9.13 34.06
CA SER A 17 13.35 -8.65 33.51
C SER A 17 13.39 -8.98 32.01
N GLN A 18 13.70 -7.98 31.20
CA GLN A 18 13.92 -8.18 29.77
C GLN A 18 15.15 -9.08 29.60
N TYR A 19 14.97 -10.21 28.93
CA TYR A 19 16.05 -11.14 28.63
C TYR A 19 16.58 -10.90 27.21
N GLN A 20 17.89 -11.08 27.01
CA GLN A 20 18.53 -10.92 25.70
C GLN A 20 19.09 -12.27 25.24
N GLY A 21 18.88 -12.61 23.97
CA GLY A 21 19.34 -13.84 23.35
C GLY A 21 20.01 -13.58 22.00
N ARG A 22 20.27 -14.66 21.23
CA ARG A 22 20.80 -14.59 19.86
C ARG A 22 19.68 -14.59 18.84
N LEU A 23 19.87 -13.88 17.73
CA LEU A 23 19.01 -13.88 16.55
C LEU A 23 19.88 -14.05 15.30
N LEU A 24 19.60 -15.08 14.51
CA LEU A 24 20.25 -15.28 13.22
C LEU A 24 19.36 -14.69 12.12
N VAL A 25 19.94 -13.87 11.25
CA VAL A 25 19.25 -13.22 10.13
C VAL A 25 20.05 -13.41 8.84
N GLY A 26 19.56 -14.27 7.95
CA GLY A 26 20.32 -14.69 6.78
C GLY A 26 21.64 -15.34 7.19
N THR A 27 22.75 -14.78 6.74
CA THR A 27 24.11 -15.22 7.11
C THR A 27 24.72 -14.43 8.27
N GLN A 28 23.95 -13.53 8.89
CA GLN A 28 24.43 -12.62 9.93
C GLN A 28 23.82 -12.95 11.29
N GLU A 29 24.50 -12.55 12.36
CA GLU A 29 24.05 -12.72 13.74
C GLU A 29 23.83 -11.36 14.39
N THR A 30 22.77 -11.26 15.19
CA THR A 30 22.45 -10.09 16.02
C THR A 30 21.79 -10.51 17.33
N GLN A 31 21.40 -9.54 18.13
CA GLN A 31 20.73 -9.78 19.41
C GLN A 31 19.22 -9.93 19.24
N ALA A 32 18.62 -10.86 19.99
CA ALA A 32 17.18 -10.94 20.23
C ALA A 32 16.85 -10.29 21.58
N LEU A 33 15.72 -9.60 21.67
CA LEU A 33 15.13 -9.14 22.92
C LEU A 33 13.84 -9.88 23.23
N TYR A 34 13.62 -10.14 24.51
CA TYR A 34 12.38 -10.71 25.02
C TYR A 34 11.76 -9.71 25.99
N PRO A 35 10.85 -8.83 25.51
CA PRO A 35 10.38 -7.67 26.28
C PRO A 35 9.51 -7.98 27.52
N GLY A 36 9.25 -9.26 27.81
CA GLY A 36 8.39 -9.72 28.91
C GLY A 36 6.91 -9.73 28.53
N GLY A 37 6.22 -10.86 28.77
CA GLY A 37 4.81 -11.07 28.42
C GLY A 37 4.47 -12.56 28.20
N GLU A 38 3.20 -12.95 28.32
CA GLU A 38 2.74 -14.30 28.00
C GLU A 38 2.91 -14.54 26.50
N GLY A 39 3.95 -15.29 26.09
CA GLY A 39 4.14 -15.65 24.67
C GLY A 39 5.57 -15.88 24.21
N GLY A 40 6.58 -15.38 24.93
CA GLY A 40 8.00 -15.64 24.61
C GLY A 40 8.43 -15.17 23.22
N GLU A 41 7.75 -14.18 22.64
CA GLU A 41 8.05 -13.64 21.31
C GLU A 41 9.42 -12.95 21.32
N ALA A 42 10.29 -13.37 20.39
CA ALA A 42 11.58 -12.75 20.20
C ALA A 42 11.44 -11.49 19.35
N TYR A 43 12.12 -10.44 19.76
CA TYR A 43 12.20 -9.18 19.05
C TYR A 43 13.59 -9.00 18.47
N GLY A 44 13.67 -8.53 17.23
CA GLY A 44 14.94 -8.26 16.55
C GLY A 44 15.05 -6.80 16.11
N PRO A 45 16.27 -6.28 15.91
CA PRO A 45 16.49 -4.91 15.48
C PRO A 45 16.01 -4.77 14.02
N ALA A 46 14.99 -3.94 13.82
CA ALA A 46 14.26 -3.88 12.55
C ALA A 46 15.13 -3.45 11.37
N ARG A 47 16.01 -2.45 11.59
CA ARG A 47 16.91 -1.95 10.54
C ARG A 47 17.95 -3.00 10.14
N PHE A 48 18.53 -3.68 11.13
CA PHE A 48 19.45 -4.78 10.89
C PHE A 48 18.80 -5.90 10.08
N ILE A 49 17.58 -6.31 10.46
CA ILE A 49 16.84 -7.34 9.73
C ILE A 49 16.60 -6.92 8.28
N ALA A 50 16.20 -5.66 8.07
CA ALA A 50 15.96 -5.14 6.73
C ALA A 50 17.21 -5.16 5.87
N GLU A 51 18.35 -4.70 6.40
CA GLU A 51 19.62 -4.68 5.68
C GLU A 51 20.10 -6.10 5.37
N ALA A 52 20.07 -6.99 6.37
CA ALA A 52 20.56 -8.37 6.24
C ALA A 52 19.75 -9.21 5.22
N LEU A 53 18.45 -8.95 5.09
CA LEU A 53 17.57 -9.66 4.15
C LEU A 53 17.24 -8.83 2.89
N GLY A 54 17.80 -7.62 2.77
CA GLY A 54 17.52 -6.69 1.67
C GLY A 54 16.09 -6.12 1.65
N LEU A 55 15.32 -6.23 2.74
CA LEU A 55 13.94 -5.74 2.82
C LEU A 55 13.88 -4.22 2.69
N GLY A 56 12.74 -3.72 2.22
CA GLY A 56 12.42 -2.30 2.39
C GLY A 56 12.20 -1.97 3.87
N TYR A 57 12.72 -0.83 4.34
CA TYR A 57 12.55 -0.30 5.70
C TYR A 57 11.96 1.10 5.62
N LEU A 58 10.91 1.39 6.37
CA LEU A 58 10.40 2.75 6.54
C LEU A 58 9.88 2.96 7.96
N GLU A 59 10.25 4.07 8.57
CA GLU A 59 9.80 4.48 9.90
C GLU A 59 9.05 5.81 9.79
N VAL A 60 7.75 5.79 10.12
CA VAL A 60 6.90 7.00 10.21
C VAL A 60 6.60 7.26 11.70
N PRO A 61 6.12 8.46 12.11
CA PRO A 61 5.64 8.68 13.47
C PRO A 61 4.63 7.62 13.94
N GLY A 62 4.99 6.87 14.98
CA GLY A 62 4.14 5.87 15.61
C GLY A 62 3.99 4.53 14.88
N ARG A 63 4.62 4.31 13.71
CA ARG A 63 4.51 3.05 12.96
C ARG A 63 5.78 2.70 12.16
N LEU A 64 6.01 1.41 11.94
CA LEU A 64 7.15 0.85 11.20
C LEU A 64 6.69 -0.07 10.07
N TYR A 65 7.37 -0.04 8.92
CA TYR A 65 7.15 -0.94 7.78
C TYR A 65 8.42 -1.69 7.44
N LEU A 66 8.23 -2.97 7.16
CA LEU A 66 9.19 -3.82 6.50
C LEU A 66 8.52 -4.40 5.25
N SER A 67 9.22 -4.52 4.12
CA SER A 67 8.63 -5.06 2.88
C SER A 67 9.51 -6.02 2.12
N LEU A 68 8.90 -7.09 1.60
CA LEU A 68 9.46 -8.05 0.66
C LEU A 68 8.65 -7.96 -0.63
N GLY A 69 9.22 -7.36 -1.67
CA GLY A 69 8.51 -7.11 -2.92
C GLY A 69 7.22 -6.33 -2.70
N SER A 70 6.08 -6.95 -3.04
CA SER A 70 4.74 -6.35 -2.87
C SER A 70 4.16 -6.50 -1.46
N ARG A 71 4.75 -7.38 -0.62
CA ARG A 71 4.28 -7.64 0.75
C ARG A 71 4.81 -6.59 1.72
N VAL A 72 3.95 -6.17 2.64
CA VAL A 72 4.27 -5.18 3.66
C VAL A 72 3.83 -5.66 5.03
N ALA A 73 4.78 -5.69 5.97
CA ALA A 73 4.53 -5.88 7.39
C ALA A 73 4.51 -4.52 8.09
N ALA A 74 3.36 -4.15 8.64
CA ALA A 74 3.15 -2.86 9.27
C ALA A 74 2.93 -2.99 10.78
N PHE A 75 3.81 -2.40 11.58
CA PHE A 75 3.76 -2.49 13.04
C PHE A 75 3.43 -1.12 13.64
N GLY A 76 2.53 -1.09 14.63
CA GLY A 76 2.46 0.07 15.54
C GLY A 76 3.74 0.15 16.36
N ILE A 77 4.11 1.34 16.84
CA ILE A 77 5.24 1.53 17.76
C ILE A 77 4.68 1.78 19.16
N SER A 78 4.86 0.81 20.06
CA SER A 78 4.52 0.94 21.48
C SER A 78 5.65 1.63 22.25
N ALA A 79 5.26 2.32 23.32
CA ALA A 79 6.17 2.94 24.27
C ALA A 79 6.71 1.94 25.32
N SER A 80 6.11 0.75 25.46
CA SER A 80 6.51 -0.25 26.45
C SER A 80 6.68 -1.64 25.86
N GLY A 81 7.74 -2.34 26.27
CA GLY A 81 7.99 -3.72 25.85
C GLY A 81 6.84 -4.69 26.14
N PRO A 82 6.26 -4.72 27.36
CA PRO A 82 5.18 -5.64 27.67
C PRO A 82 3.90 -5.43 26.85
N GLU A 83 3.55 -4.19 26.55
CA GLU A 83 2.43 -3.89 25.65
C GLU A 83 2.76 -4.31 24.21
N ALA A 84 4.00 -4.07 23.76
CA ALA A 84 4.46 -4.49 22.45
C ALA A 84 4.33 -6.02 22.29
N ALA A 85 4.76 -6.79 23.28
CA ALA A 85 4.67 -8.24 23.29
C ALA A 85 3.22 -8.75 23.16
N ARG A 86 2.29 -8.14 23.91
CA ARG A 86 0.86 -8.52 23.85
C ARG A 86 0.18 -8.16 22.53
N THR A 87 0.57 -7.03 21.94
CA THR A 87 -0.07 -6.48 20.73
C THR A 87 0.66 -6.86 19.44
N LEU A 88 1.81 -7.54 19.55
CA LEU A 88 2.75 -7.79 18.45
C LEU A 88 3.10 -6.49 17.70
N SER A 89 3.24 -5.40 18.46
CA SER A 89 3.71 -4.10 17.95
C SER A 89 5.22 -4.06 17.97
N ALA A 90 5.82 -3.18 17.17
CA ALA A 90 7.21 -2.78 17.35
C ALA A 90 7.35 -1.94 18.62
N TYR A 91 8.55 -1.81 19.17
CA TYR A 91 8.81 -0.88 20.26
C TYR A 91 10.21 -0.30 20.20
N ARG A 92 10.40 0.87 20.83
CA ARG A 92 11.72 1.50 20.93
C ARG A 92 12.49 0.96 22.13
N PHE A 93 13.74 0.58 21.91
CA PHE A 93 14.67 0.16 22.95
C PHE A 93 16.10 0.53 22.56
N GLN A 94 16.84 1.15 23.49
CA GLN A 94 18.25 1.55 23.33
C GLN A 94 18.54 2.19 21.96
N ASN A 95 17.78 3.23 21.61
CA ASN A 95 17.85 3.99 20.35
C ASN A 95 17.51 3.22 19.05
N GLY A 96 17.04 1.98 19.14
CA GLY A 96 16.59 1.18 17.99
C GLY A 96 15.10 0.87 18.02
N LEU A 97 14.53 0.57 16.84
CA LEU A 97 13.22 -0.07 16.74
C LEU A 97 13.37 -1.58 16.65
N TRP A 98 12.57 -2.26 17.45
CA TRP A 98 12.57 -3.71 17.58
C TRP A 98 11.22 -4.27 17.13
N VAL A 99 11.25 -5.35 16.36
CA VAL A 99 10.04 -5.98 15.77
C VAL A 99 9.89 -7.43 16.19
N PRO A 100 8.66 -7.92 16.39
CA PRO A 100 8.40 -9.32 16.69
C PRO A 100 8.82 -10.19 15.48
N VAL A 101 9.81 -11.04 15.68
CA VAL A 101 10.52 -11.77 14.61
C VAL A 101 9.61 -12.79 13.93
N ARG A 102 8.82 -13.54 14.72
CA ARG A 102 7.91 -14.56 14.17
C ARG A 102 6.79 -13.92 13.40
N GLU A 103 6.23 -12.84 13.94
CA GLU A 103 5.13 -12.12 13.29
C GLU A 103 5.59 -11.40 12.02
N LEU A 104 6.81 -10.83 12.02
CA LEU A 104 7.44 -10.32 10.81
C LEU A 104 7.57 -11.41 9.74
N ALA A 105 8.06 -12.60 10.13
CA ALA A 105 8.22 -13.71 9.21
C ALA A 105 6.89 -14.12 8.57
N ARG A 106 5.85 -14.26 9.38
CA ARG A 106 4.50 -14.61 8.91
C ARG A 106 3.94 -13.58 7.93
N ARG A 107 4.12 -12.28 8.20
CA ARG A 107 3.59 -11.21 7.34
C ARG A 107 4.31 -11.10 6.00
N LEU A 108 5.63 -11.30 6.01
CA LEU A 108 6.47 -11.18 4.81
C LEU A 108 6.73 -12.50 4.08
N ASP A 109 6.19 -13.63 4.56
CA ASP A 109 6.47 -14.96 4.01
C ASP A 109 7.97 -15.32 4.07
N LEU A 110 8.60 -15.00 5.21
CA LEU A 110 10.00 -15.35 5.46
C LEU A 110 10.11 -16.75 6.07
N TYR A 111 11.27 -17.38 5.90
CA TYR A 111 11.62 -18.57 6.66
C TYR A 111 11.85 -18.19 8.13
N TYR A 112 11.18 -18.90 9.04
CA TYR A 112 11.37 -18.76 10.49
C TYR A 112 11.47 -20.13 11.15
N ARG A 113 12.49 -20.32 11.97
CA ARG A 113 12.63 -21.46 12.88
C ARG A 113 13.37 -21.06 14.16
N VAL A 114 13.49 -21.99 15.09
CA VAL A 114 14.30 -21.81 16.30
C VAL A 114 15.36 -22.91 16.35
N ASP A 115 16.64 -22.55 16.31
CA ASP A 115 17.77 -23.47 16.35
C ASP A 115 18.52 -23.32 17.66
N TYR A 116 18.61 -24.38 18.46
CA TYR A 116 19.27 -24.38 19.78
C TYR A 116 18.86 -23.17 20.66
N GLY A 117 17.58 -22.79 20.61
CA GLY A 117 17.02 -21.66 21.36
C GLY A 117 17.19 -20.28 20.71
N ALA A 118 17.89 -20.15 19.58
CA ALA A 118 18.03 -18.90 18.83
C ALA A 118 17.03 -18.86 17.66
N PRO A 119 16.18 -17.82 17.54
CA PRO A 119 15.38 -17.62 16.35
C PRO A 119 16.26 -17.41 15.11
N VAL A 120 15.82 -17.98 14.00
CA VAL A 120 16.48 -17.87 12.70
C VAL A 120 15.47 -17.31 11.71
N LEU A 121 15.84 -16.24 11.03
CA LEU A 121 15.04 -15.56 10.03
C LEU A 121 15.81 -15.53 8.70
N ALA A 122 15.19 -15.95 7.60
CA ALA A 122 15.81 -15.91 6.28
C ALA A 122 14.77 -15.68 5.17
N LEU A 123 15.22 -15.27 3.99
CA LEU A 123 14.37 -15.26 2.79
C LEU A 123 14.00 -16.71 2.43
N GLN A 124 12.75 -16.94 2.02
CA GLN A 124 12.42 -18.20 1.37
C GLN A 124 12.99 -18.21 -0.06
N PRO A 125 13.58 -19.33 -0.52
CA PRO A 125 13.99 -19.46 -1.91
C PRO A 125 12.81 -19.22 -2.84
N ALA A 126 13.05 -18.48 -3.91
CA ALA A 126 12.07 -18.20 -4.94
C ALA A 126 12.58 -18.67 -6.31
N ARG A 127 11.64 -19.12 -7.14
CA ARG A 127 11.90 -19.55 -8.51
C ARG A 127 11.32 -18.55 -9.49
N LEU A 128 12.15 -18.10 -10.42
CA LEU A 128 11.69 -17.33 -11.57
C LEU A 128 10.96 -18.26 -12.55
N LEU A 129 9.65 -18.04 -12.73
CA LEU A 129 8.77 -18.88 -13.54
C LEU A 129 8.76 -18.46 -15.01
N ARG A 130 8.77 -17.15 -15.26
CA ARG A 130 8.60 -16.60 -16.61
C ARG A 130 9.18 -15.20 -16.68
N VAL A 131 9.71 -14.85 -17.85
CA VAL A 131 9.99 -13.46 -18.22
C VAL A 131 9.25 -13.10 -19.49
N GLU A 132 8.55 -11.97 -19.46
CA GLU A 132 7.84 -11.43 -20.61
C GLU A 132 8.40 -10.05 -20.95
N ARG A 133 8.57 -9.79 -22.25
CA ARG A 133 8.87 -8.46 -22.76
C ARG A 133 7.62 -7.91 -23.43
N ALA A 134 7.22 -6.71 -23.05
CA ALA A 134 6.11 -5.99 -23.67
C ALA A 134 6.55 -4.59 -24.08
N LEU A 135 6.15 -4.15 -25.27
CA LEU A 135 6.36 -2.79 -25.74
C LEU A 135 4.98 -2.15 -25.93
N ALA A 136 4.68 -1.08 -25.19
CA ALA A 136 3.40 -0.40 -25.29
C ALA A 136 3.55 1.10 -25.04
N GLY A 137 3.09 1.93 -25.99
CA GLY A 137 3.08 3.39 -25.84
C GLY A 137 4.47 4.01 -25.62
N GLY A 138 5.51 3.49 -26.30
CA GLY A 138 6.88 3.96 -26.16
C GLY A 138 7.60 3.48 -24.89
N VAL A 139 6.95 2.68 -24.05
CA VAL A 139 7.53 2.07 -22.85
C VAL A 139 7.79 0.59 -23.09
N GLU A 140 9.04 0.18 -22.84
CA GLU A 140 9.45 -1.21 -22.79
C GLU A 140 9.32 -1.75 -21.36
N ARG A 141 8.75 -2.94 -21.22
CA ARG A 141 8.54 -3.61 -19.94
C ARG A 141 9.14 -5.00 -19.96
N TYR A 142 9.85 -5.34 -18.89
CA TYR A 142 10.26 -6.70 -18.56
C TYR A 142 9.47 -7.13 -17.31
N ILE A 143 8.62 -8.14 -17.46
CA ILE A 143 7.80 -8.68 -16.38
C ILE A 143 8.39 -10.02 -15.97
N LEU A 144 8.99 -10.07 -14.79
CA LEU A 144 9.58 -11.27 -14.21
C LEU A 144 8.57 -11.83 -13.21
N SER A 145 8.06 -13.04 -13.45
CA SER A 145 7.03 -13.68 -12.63
C SER A 145 7.61 -14.82 -11.80
N PHE A 146 7.24 -14.89 -10.53
CA PHE A 146 7.82 -15.79 -9.53
C PHE A 146 6.77 -16.69 -8.87
N ASP A 147 7.22 -17.75 -8.22
CA ASP A 147 6.37 -18.58 -7.37
C ASP A 147 5.94 -17.90 -6.06
N ARG A 148 6.69 -16.88 -5.62
CA ARG A 148 6.44 -16.05 -4.44
C ARG A 148 6.89 -14.61 -4.64
N ASP A 149 6.61 -13.74 -3.67
CA ASP A 149 7.16 -12.38 -3.68
C ASP A 149 8.68 -12.41 -3.48
N VAL A 150 9.38 -11.59 -4.25
CA VAL A 150 10.84 -11.48 -4.19
C VAL A 150 11.25 -10.03 -3.99
N GLN A 151 12.44 -9.84 -3.44
CA GLN A 151 13.06 -8.53 -3.42
C GLN A 151 13.95 -8.36 -4.64
N ALA A 152 13.93 -7.15 -5.20
CA ALA A 152 14.78 -6.78 -6.30
C ALA A 152 15.40 -5.39 -6.10
N ARG A 153 16.56 -5.17 -6.71
CA ARG A 153 17.19 -3.85 -6.78
C ARG A 153 17.64 -3.57 -8.20
N LEU A 154 17.28 -2.38 -8.69
CA LEU A 154 17.79 -1.89 -9.95
C LEU A 154 19.21 -1.35 -9.73
N ILE A 155 20.15 -1.81 -10.54
CA ILE A 155 21.53 -1.37 -10.59
C ILE A 155 21.70 -0.59 -11.89
N SER A 156 21.81 0.72 -11.76
CA SER A 156 22.05 1.65 -12.88
C SER A 156 23.52 1.59 -13.30
N ALA A 157 23.92 0.46 -13.90
CA ALA A 157 25.22 0.25 -14.53
C ALA A 157 25.08 0.19 -16.05
N SER A 158 26.20 -0.02 -16.75
CA SER A 158 26.23 -0.26 -18.19
C SER A 158 26.88 -1.62 -18.47
N PRO A 159 26.12 -2.66 -18.85
CA PRO A 159 24.66 -2.69 -19.03
C PRO A 159 23.88 -2.60 -17.70
N PRO A 160 22.64 -2.09 -17.72
CA PRO A 160 21.80 -2.03 -16.53
C PRO A 160 21.35 -3.43 -16.12
N ARG A 161 21.21 -3.66 -14.81
CA ARG A 161 20.81 -4.97 -14.29
C ARG A 161 19.89 -4.90 -13.09
N VAL A 162 19.14 -5.97 -12.85
CA VAL A 162 18.29 -6.14 -11.68
C VAL A 162 18.86 -7.26 -10.81
N ALA A 163 19.25 -6.91 -9.60
CA ALA A 163 19.62 -7.85 -8.56
C ALA A 163 18.35 -8.45 -7.93
N LEU A 164 18.13 -9.75 -8.10
CA LEU A 164 17.07 -10.54 -7.47
C LEU A 164 17.62 -11.23 -6.22
N ILE A 165 17.20 -10.77 -5.05
CA ILE A 165 17.78 -11.22 -3.77
C ILE A 165 17.11 -12.54 -3.36
N GLY A 166 17.92 -13.57 -3.05
CA GLY A 166 17.41 -14.89 -2.64
C GLY A 166 16.82 -15.74 -3.77
N VAL A 167 16.86 -15.27 -5.02
CA VAL A 167 16.47 -16.05 -6.20
C VAL A 167 17.68 -16.81 -6.71
N GLN A 168 17.72 -18.13 -6.49
CA GLN A 168 18.83 -18.99 -6.90
C GLN A 168 18.53 -19.82 -8.16
N GLU A 169 17.25 -20.00 -8.45
CA GLU A 169 16.76 -20.70 -9.64
C GLU A 169 16.27 -19.69 -10.67
N VAL A 170 17.08 -19.51 -11.71
CA VAL A 170 16.73 -18.76 -12.93
C VAL A 170 16.57 -19.75 -14.09
N PRO A 171 15.59 -19.54 -14.98
CA PRO A 171 15.41 -20.42 -16.13
C PRO A 171 16.58 -20.32 -17.09
N ASP A 172 16.86 -21.41 -17.81
CA ASP A 172 17.75 -21.37 -18.96
C ASP A 172 17.07 -20.54 -20.05
N VAL A 173 17.60 -19.35 -20.28
CA VAL A 173 17.05 -18.43 -21.26
C VAL A 173 17.80 -18.61 -22.58
N PRO A 174 17.12 -18.73 -23.73
CA PRO A 174 17.78 -18.91 -25.02
C PRO A 174 18.81 -17.80 -25.28
N PRO A 175 19.97 -18.09 -25.90
CA PRO A 175 20.99 -17.09 -26.23
C PRO A 175 20.48 -15.90 -27.05
N SER A 176 19.35 -16.07 -27.75
CA SER A 176 18.68 -15.04 -28.55
C SER A 176 17.79 -14.09 -27.75
N SER A 177 17.69 -14.26 -26.43
CA SER A 177 16.85 -13.45 -25.58
C SER A 177 17.48 -12.09 -25.28
N ALA A 178 16.65 -11.05 -25.17
CA ALA A 178 17.11 -9.69 -24.91
C ALA A 178 17.71 -9.51 -23.50
N ILE A 179 17.51 -10.47 -22.61
CA ILE A 179 18.03 -10.48 -21.24
C ILE A 179 18.91 -11.69 -20.99
N SER A 180 19.86 -11.56 -20.08
CA SER A 180 20.70 -12.67 -19.59
C SER A 180 20.79 -12.68 -18.07
N PHE A 181 21.29 -13.77 -17.50
CA PHE A 181 21.31 -13.99 -16.05
C PHE A 181 22.71 -14.37 -15.58
N SER A 182 23.09 -13.90 -14.38
CA SER A 182 24.19 -14.47 -13.61
C SER A 182 23.68 -14.99 -12.27
N LYS A 183 24.23 -16.12 -11.82
CA LYS A 183 24.00 -16.63 -10.47
C LYS A 183 25.06 -16.07 -9.54
N GLU A 184 24.62 -15.52 -8.42
CA GLU A 184 25.47 -14.94 -7.40
C GLU A 184 25.31 -15.70 -6.08
N GLY A 185 26.27 -15.56 -5.16
CA GLY A 185 26.17 -16.20 -3.84
C GLY A 185 24.98 -15.74 -3.00
N TRP A 186 24.41 -14.58 -3.32
CA TRP A 186 23.29 -13.95 -2.61
C TRP A 186 21.96 -14.01 -3.38
N GLY A 187 21.94 -14.49 -4.64
CA GLY A 187 20.77 -14.44 -5.50
C GLY A 187 21.12 -14.56 -6.98
N SER A 188 20.45 -13.77 -7.83
CA SER A 188 20.73 -13.73 -9.26
C SER A 188 20.67 -12.31 -9.79
N GLU A 189 21.46 -11.99 -10.80
CA GLU A 189 21.32 -10.74 -11.54
C GLU A 189 20.65 -10.99 -12.90
N VAL A 190 19.82 -10.03 -13.32
CA VAL A 190 19.20 -10.00 -14.65
C VAL A 190 19.77 -8.83 -15.41
N TYR A 191 20.55 -9.11 -16.44
CA TYR A 191 21.15 -8.14 -17.33
C TYR A 191 20.12 -7.72 -18.38
N LEU A 192 19.83 -6.43 -18.42
CA LEU A 192 18.90 -5.82 -19.36
C LEU A 192 19.69 -5.27 -20.55
N PRO A 193 19.09 -5.20 -21.75
CA PRO A 193 19.78 -4.64 -22.91
C PRO A 193 20.11 -3.16 -22.67
N GLN A 194 21.04 -2.57 -23.43
CA GLN A 194 21.21 -1.11 -23.42
C GLN A 194 20.06 -0.44 -24.21
N GLY A 195 19.81 0.84 -23.93
CA GLY A 195 18.74 1.59 -24.57
C GLY A 195 18.43 2.89 -23.84
N GLU A 196 17.70 3.77 -24.51
CA GLU A 196 17.36 5.11 -24.03
C GLU A 196 16.14 5.09 -23.08
N GLY A 197 16.07 6.09 -22.19
CA GLY A 197 15.00 6.23 -21.21
C GLY A 197 15.35 5.73 -19.80
N GLN A 198 14.68 6.29 -18.80
CA GLN A 198 14.93 5.94 -17.40
C GLN A 198 14.34 4.56 -17.08
N LEU A 199 15.13 3.75 -16.37
CA LEU A 199 14.66 2.48 -15.83
C LEU A 199 13.92 2.68 -14.50
N ARG A 200 12.77 2.02 -14.37
CA ARG A 200 11.95 2.01 -13.15
C ARG A 200 11.67 0.58 -12.74
N LEU A 201 11.59 0.33 -11.43
CA LEU A 201 11.36 -0.99 -10.85
C LEU A 201 10.07 -0.98 -10.03
N PHE A 202 9.17 -1.90 -10.32
CA PHE A 202 7.89 -2.04 -9.63
C PHE A 202 7.75 -3.45 -9.08
N PHE A 203 7.04 -3.55 -7.95
CA PHE A 203 6.67 -4.82 -7.33
C PHE A 203 5.16 -5.00 -7.42
N LEU A 204 4.74 -6.07 -8.08
CA LEU A 204 3.37 -6.57 -8.04
C LEU A 204 3.39 -7.93 -7.32
N PRO A 205 2.24 -8.46 -6.88
CA PRO A 205 2.19 -9.78 -6.27
C PRO A 205 2.90 -10.82 -7.14
N ARG A 206 4.01 -11.38 -6.60
CA ARG A 206 4.84 -12.38 -7.27
C ARG A 206 5.45 -11.92 -8.60
N GLN A 207 5.59 -10.62 -8.82
CA GLN A 207 6.21 -10.09 -10.02
C GLN A 207 7.14 -8.91 -9.73
N VAL A 208 8.23 -8.87 -10.48
CA VAL A 208 9.11 -7.71 -10.58
C VAL A 208 8.98 -7.16 -11.99
N VAL A 209 8.56 -5.90 -12.12
CA VAL A 209 8.42 -5.25 -13.41
C VAL A 209 9.51 -4.20 -13.55
N VAL A 210 10.26 -4.29 -14.65
CA VAL A 210 11.20 -3.26 -15.05
C VAL A 210 10.63 -2.52 -16.24
N GLU A 211 10.50 -1.20 -16.14
CA GLU A 211 10.07 -0.36 -17.26
C GLU A 211 11.21 0.52 -17.75
N ARG A 212 11.27 0.78 -19.06
CA ARG A 212 12.20 1.69 -19.73
C ARG A 212 11.46 2.56 -20.75
N GLY A 213 11.68 3.87 -20.69
CA GLY A 213 11.14 4.82 -21.68
C GLY A 213 10.93 6.22 -21.09
N GLU A 214 10.60 7.19 -21.96
CA GLU A 214 10.18 8.53 -21.53
C GLU A 214 8.89 8.48 -20.71
N GLU A 215 8.82 9.29 -19.67
CA GLU A 215 7.71 9.25 -18.72
C GLU A 215 6.50 10.00 -19.26
N VAL A 216 5.55 9.28 -19.84
CA VAL A 216 4.21 9.82 -20.11
C VAL A 216 3.17 8.91 -19.48
N ARG A 217 2.58 9.32 -18.33
CA ARG A 217 1.12 9.42 -18.08
C ARG A 217 0.81 10.38 -16.91
N PRO A 218 -0.21 11.25 -17.08
CA PRO A 218 -1.40 11.12 -16.22
C PRO A 218 -2.72 11.26 -17.01
N PRO A 219 -3.93 10.88 -16.50
CA PRO A 219 -4.23 10.25 -15.21
C PRO A 219 -5.11 8.96 -15.29
N ARG A 220 -4.94 8.03 -14.35
CA ARG A 220 -5.87 6.91 -14.12
C ARG A 220 -6.89 7.31 -13.05
N VAL A 221 -8.12 7.60 -13.47
CA VAL A 221 -9.26 7.82 -12.57
C VAL A 221 -9.94 6.48 -12.31
N VAL A 222 -10.13 6.13 -11.05
CA VAL A 222 -10.88 4.93 -10.65
C VAL A 222 -12.18 5.37 -10.01
N LEU A 223 -13.28 4.89 -10.58
CA LEU A 223 -14.63 5.09 -10.07
C LEU A 223 -15.11 3.79 -9.45
N ASP A 224 -15.40 3.84 -8.17
CA ASP A 224 -15.93 2.70 -7.43
C ASP A 224 -17.44 2.87 -7.22
N ALA A 225 -18.24 2.06 -7.91
CA ALA A 225 -19.68 2.02 -7.70
C ALA A 225 -19.97 1.17 -6.46
N GLY A 226 -20.37 1.80 -5.35
CA GLY A 226 -20.65 1.14 -4.07
C GLY A 226 -21.63 -0.05 -4.22
N HIS A 227 -21.53 -1.02 -3.32
CA HIS A 227 -22.41 -2.21 -3.30
C HIS A 227 -22.38 -3.02 -4.63
N GLY A 228 -23.44 -3.77 -4.94
CA GLY A 228 -23.57 -4.59 -6.15
C GLY A 228 -23.75 -6.07 -5.83
N GLY A 229 -24.33 -6.82 -6.76
CA GLY A 229 -24.65 -8.23 -6.57
C GLY A 229 -25.69 -8.43 -5.49
N GLY A 230 -25.37 -9.26 -4.49
CA GLY A 230 -26.27 -9.55 -3.36
C GLY A 230 -26.43 -8.38 -2.40
N ASP A 231 -25.50 -7.43 -2.39
CA ASP A 231 -25.54 -6.23 -1.56
C ASP A 231 -26.29 -5.09 -2.27
N SER A 232 -27.52 -4.78 -1.82
CA SER A 232 -28.34 -3.71 -2.38
C SER A 232 -27.92 -2.31 -1.93
N GLY A 233 -27.13 -2.21 -0.85
CA GLY A 233 -27.02 -1.00 -0.05
C GLY A 233 -28.39 -0.54 0.48
N VAL A 234 -28.51 0.77 0.70
CA VAL A 234 -29.77 1.39 1.16
C VAL A 234 -30.86 1.26 0.10
N VAL A 235 -32.11 1.06 0.53
CA VAL A 235 -33.29 0.99 -0.34
C VAL A 235 -34.33 2.01 0.10
N VAL A 236 -34.76 2.90 -0.80
CA VAL A 236 -35.78 3.93 -0.53
C VAL A 236 -36.75 4.02 -1.70
N GLY A 237 -38.05 3.84 -1.45
CA GLY A 237 -39.09 4.00 -2.47
C GLY A 237 -38.89 3.08 -3.70
N GLY A 238 -38.32 1.89 -3.51
CA GLY A 238 -38.02 0.95 -4.58
C GLY A 238 -36.70 1.20 -5.32
N LEU A 239 -36.03 2.33 -5.09
CA LEU A 239 -34.67 2.58 -5.59
C LEU A 239 -33.66 1.88 -4.69
N ARG A 240 -32.62 1.29 -5.28
CA ARG A 240 -31.53 0.63 -4.56
C ARG A 240 -30.24 1.41 -4.78
N GLU A 241 -29.46 1.60 -3.73
CA GLU A 241 -28.18 2.31 -3.78
C GLU A 241 -27.24 1.71 -4.82
N LYS A 242 -27.16 0.37 -4.93
CA LYS A 242 -26.30 -0.29 -5.93
C LYS A 242 -26.62 0.10 -7.38
N ASP A 243 -27.89 0.39 -7.69
CA ASP A 243 -28.34 0.75 -9.04
C ASP A 243 -28.04 2.22 -9.33
N LEU A 244 -28.27 3.09 -8.33
CA LEU A 244 -27.98 4.53 -8.40
C LEU A 244 -26.47 4.79 -8.54
N THR A 245 -25.65 4.12 -7.72
CA THR A 245 -24.18 4.25 -7.74
C THR A 245 -23.59 3.75 -9.06
N LEU A 246 -24.10 2.64 -9.61
CA LEU A 246 -23.68 2.16 -10.94
C LEU A 246 -24.05 3.15 -12.05
N SER A 247 -25.30 3.66 -12.02
CA SER A 247 -25.73 4.65 -13.01
C SER A 247 -24.89 5.91 -12.95
N LEU A 248 -24.60 6.41 -11.75
CA LEU A 248 -23.77 7.60 -11.54
C LEU A 248 -22.33 7.36 -12.03
N ALA A 249 -21.74 6.21 -11.70
CA ALA A 249 -20.38 5.86 -12.11
C ALA A 249 -20.23 5.78 -13.64
N LEU A 250 -21.22 5.20 -14.34
CA LEU A 250 -21.21 5.11 -15.80
C LEU A 250 -21.33 6.49 -16.47
N ARG A 251 -22.18 7.38 -15.94
CA ARG A 251 -22.32 8.76 -16.43
C ARG A 251 -21.03 9.57 -16.21
N LEU A 252 -20.50 9.51 -14.99
CA LEU A 252 -19.24 10.18 -14.64
C LEU A 252 -18.08 9.67 -15.50
N ARG A 253 -18.00 8.36 -15.72
CA ARG A 253 -17.02 7.76 -16.64
C ARG A 253 -17.14 8.36 -18.04
N ALA A 254 -18.34 8.41 -18.61
CA ALA A 254 -18.54 8.93 -19.96
C ALA A 254 -18.06 10.40 -20.08
N LEU A 255 -18.42 11.24 -19.10
CA LEU A 255 -17.99 12.65 -19.07
C LEU A 255 -16.47 12.80 -18.99
N LEU A 256 -15.82 12.04 -18.10
CA LEU A 256 -14.37 12.09 -17.93
C LEU A 256 -13.63 11.51 -19.15
N GLN A 257 -14.14 10.45 -19.76
CA GLN A 257 -13.57 9.88 -20.99
C GLN A 257 -13.70 10.84 -22.18
N ALA A 258 -14.79 11.61 -22.27
CA ALA A 258 -14.94 12.65 -23.28
C ALA A 258 -13.89 13.77 -23.15
N GLN A 259 -13.28 13.94 -21.97
CA GLN A 259 -12.16 14.85 -21.71
C GLN A 259 -10.78 14.19 -21.91
N GLY A 260 -10.76 13.00 -22.50
CA GLY A 260 -9.54 12.24 -22.80
C GLY A 260 -8.87 11.60 -21.57
N LEU A 261 -9.62 11.34 -20.50
CA LEU A 261 -9.10 10.67 -19.30
C LEU A 261 -9.22 9.14 -19.40
N GLU A 262 -8.23 8.43 -18.85
CA GLU A 262 -8.30 6.97 -18.64
C GLU A 262 -9.13 6.70 -17.37
N VAL A 263 -10.31 6.08 -17.54
CA VAL A 263 -11.25 5.83 -16.44
C VAL A 263 -11.54 4.34 -16.28
N VAL A 264 -11.32 3.82 -15.09
CA VAL A 264 -11.57 2.43 -14.71
C VAL A 264 -12.70 2.36 -13.70
N LEU A 265 -13.60 1.39 -13.86
CA LEU A 265 -14.68 1.10 -12.91
C LEU A 265 -14.35 -0.16 -12.10
N THR A 266 -14.65 -0.18 -10.80
CA THR A 266 -14.57 -1.43 -10.00
C THR A 266 -15.60 -2.47 -10.46
N ARG A 267 -16.77 -1.99 -10.90
CA ARG A 267 -17.79 -2.76 -11.62
C ARG A 267 -18.51 -1.89 -12.66
N ASN A 268 -18.87 -2.50 -13.78
CA ASN A 268 -19.66 -1.91 -14.87
C ASN A 268 -21.02 -2.62 -15.07
N ALA A 269 -21.36 -3.54 -14.17
CA ALA A 269 -22.61 -4.30 -14.15
C ALA A 269 -23.01 -4.58 -12.68
N ASP A 270 -24.19 -5.15 -12.48
CA ASP A 270 -24.63 -5.59 -11.16
C ASP A 270 -23.91 -6.90 -10.77
N ARG A 271 -22.84 -6.76 -9.99
CA ARG A 271 -22.02 -7.88 -9.48
C ARG A 271 -21.39 -7.50 -8.14
N ASP A 272 -21.12 -8.51 -7.32
CA ASP A 272 -20.36 -8.31 -6.09
C ASP A 272 -18.91 -7.92 -6.41
N VAL A 273 -18.38 -6.95 -5.66
CA VAL A 273 -16.96 -6.61 -5.67
C VAL A 273 -16.45 -6.57 -4.22
N PRO A 274 -15.61 -7.54 -3.82
CA PRO A 274 -15.07 -7.58 -2.46
C PRO A 274 -14.31 -6.31 -2.09
N LEU A 275 -14.38 -5.92 -0.82
CA LEU A 275 -13.72 -4.72 -0.31
C LEU A 275 -12.21 -4.69 -0.61
N LEU A 276 -11.53 -5.84 -0.52
CA LEU A 276 -10.12 -5.97 -0.87
C LEU A 276 -9.86 -5.69 -2.36
N ALA A 277 -10.74 -6.12 -3.25
CA ALA A 277 -10.61 -5.84 -4.68
C ALA A 277 -10.79 -4.35 -4.98
N ARG A 278 -11.73 -3.68 -4.30
CA ARG A 278 -11.91 -2.21 -4.40
C ARG A 278 -10.65 -1.47 -3.96
N ALA A 279 -10.04 -1.91 -2.85
CA ALA A 279 -8.77 -1.36 -2.37
C ALA A 279 -7.61 -1.56 -3.35
N GLN A 280 -7.55 -2.70 -4.05
CA GLN A 280 -6.55 -2.94 -5.10
C GLN A 280 -6.73 -2.01 -6.31
N TYR A 281 -7.97 -1.68 -6.68
CA TYR A 281 -8.21 -0.65 -7.69
C TYR A 281 -7.76 0.73 -7.19
N ALA A 282 -8.14 1.09 -5.96
CA ALA A 282 -7.80 2.37 -5.34
C ALA A 282 -6.29 2.62 -5.27
N SER A 283 -5.49 1.61 -4.92
CA SER A 283 -4.03 1.74 -4.78
C SER A 283 -3.30 2.11 -6.07
N THR A 284 -3.94 1.90 -7.21
CA THR A 284 -3.39 2.23 -8.54
C THR A 284 -3.93 3.55 -9.11
N ALA A 285 -4.87 4.19 -8.41
CA ALA A 285 -5.59 5.36 -8.90
C ALA A 285 -4.86 6.65 -8.55
N GLN A 286 -4.81 7.60 -9.49
CA GLN A 286 -4.40 8.98 -9.19
C GLN A 286 -5.55 9.78 -8.58
N VAL A 287 -6.77 9.50 -9.02
CA VAL A 287 -8.00 9.97 -8.40
C VAL A 287 -8.90 8.74 -8.20
N PHE A 288 -9.27 8.49 -6.96
CA PHE A 288 -10.23 7.45 -6.57
C PHE A 288 -11.51 8.10 -6.05
N VAL A 289 -12.65 7.72 -6.63
CA VAL A 289 -13.97 8.21 -6.18
C VAL A 289 -14.84 7.00 -5.91
N SER A 290 -15.13 6.73 -4.62
CA SER A 290 -16.15 5.74 -4.24
C SER A 290 -17.50 6.44 -4.15
N LEU A 291 -18.47 5.95 -4.91
CA LEU A 291 -19.79 6.54 -5.07
C LEU A 291 -20.80 5.73 -4.26
N HIS A 292 -21.49 6.42 -3.35
CA HIS A 292 -22.50 5.90 -2.45
C HIS A 292 -23.75 6.77 -2.48
N ALA A 293 -24.86 6.25 -1.93
CA ALA A 293 -26.09 7.01 -1.81
C ALA A 293 -26.78 6.76 -0.47
N ALA A 294 -27.31 7.81 0.14
CA ALA A 294 -28.00 7.74 1.42
C ALA A 294 -29.42 8.31 1.34
N ALA A 295 -30.29 7.90 2.27
CA ALA A 295 -31.63 8.47 2.36
C ALA A 295 -31.59 9.99 2.58
N GLY A 296 -32.56 10.70 2.01
CA GLY A 296 -32.67 12.16 2.15
C GLY A 296 -32.05 12.94 0.99
N GLN A 297 -31.64 14.18 1.29
CA GLN A 297 -31.23 15.19 0.30
C GLN A 297 -29.77 15.61 0.45
N GLN A 298 -29.13 15.24 1.56
CA GLN A 298 -27.80 15.70 1.91
C GLN A 298 -26.74 15.12 0.96
N ILE A 299 -25.68 15.87 0.75
CA ILE A 299 -24.49 15.41 0.05
C ILE A 299 -23.34 15.44 1.05
N ARG A 300 -22.59 14.35 1.12
CA ARG A 300 -21.41 14.25 1.97
C ARG A 300 -20.21 13.80 1.17
N VAL A 301 -19.06 14.37 1.49
CA VAL A 301 -17.79 14.06 0.85
C VAL A 301 -16.78 13.74 1.91
N TYR A 302 -16.46 12.46 2.02
CA TYR A 302 -15.49 11.93 2.95
C TYR A 302 -14.13 11.89 2.28
N SER A 303 -13.11 12.38 2.97
CA SER A 303 -11.71 12.23 2.57
C SER A 303 -10.95 11.50 3.68
N HIS A 304 -9.93 10.72 3.33
CA HIS A 304 -9.16 10.02 4.36
C HIS A 304 -8.27 11.01 5.14
N PRO A 305 -8.20 10.93 6.49
CA PRO A 305 -7.23 11.68 7.28
C PRO A 305 -5.79 11.42 6.81
N GLU A 306 -5.04 12.49 6.57
CA GLU A 306 -3.78 12.46 5.83
C GLU A 306 -2.65 11.69 6.51
N VAL A 307 -2.79 11.44 7.81
CA VAL A 307 -1.81 10.72 8.63
C VAL A 307 -1.61 9.25 8.16
N GLN A 308 -2.55 8.67 7.41
CA GLN A 308 -2.34 7.35 6.75
C GLN A 308 -1.79 7.47 5.31
N THR A 309 -2.10 8.56 4.60
CA THR A 309 -1.51 8.92 3.29
C THR A 309 0.01 9.16 3.40
N LEU A 310 0.50 9.53 4.60
CA LEU A 310 1.93 9.61 4.94
C LEU A 310 2.69 8.29 4.72
N ARG A 311 2.05 7.11 4.71
CA ARG A 311 2.72 5.81 4.44
C ARG A 311 3.14 5.61 2.97
N LEU A 312 2.32 6.10 2.04
CA LEU A 312 2.63 6.15 0.59
C LEU A 312 3.53 7.35 0.27
N LEU A 313 3.28 8.47 0.97
CA LEU A 313 4.06 9.71 0.85
C LEU A 313 5.46 9.62 1.44
N GLU A 314 5.76 8.84 2.47
CA GLU A 314 7.12 8.79 3.02
C GLU A 314 8.07 7.94 2.17
N LYS A 315 7.61 6.80 1.62
CA LYS A 315 8.35 6.07 0.56
C LYS A 315 8.51 6.92 -0.70
N GLY A 316 7.49 7.72 -1.04
CA GLY A 316 7.57 8.72 -2.11
C GLY A 316 8.52 9.88 -1.79
N ARG A 317 8.56 10.39 -0.55
CA ARG A 317 9.34 11.56 -0.11
C ARG A 317 10.83 11.25 0.04
N GLU A 318 11.21 10.06 0.50
CA GLU A 318 12.61 9.63 0.47
C GLU A 318 13.13 9.47 -0.96
N LEU A 319 12.26 9.05 -1.89
CA LEU A 319 12.57 8.98 -3.31
C LEU A 319 12.66 10.41 -3.90
N ILE A 320 11.63 11.25 -3.72
CA ILE A 320 11.53 12.67 -4.13
C ILE A 320 12.71 13.51 -3.60
N ALA A 321 13.15 13.30 -2.37
CA ALA A 321 14.28 14.04 -1.77
C ALA A 321 15.64 13.68 -2.40
N ARG A 322 15.76 12.48 -2.96
CA ARG A 322 16.98 11.97 -3.62
C ARG A 322 16.88 12.01 -5.16
N THR A 323 15.79 12.55 -5.67
CA THR A 323 15.42 12.55 -7.10
C THR A 323 15.68 13.93 -7.72
N PRO A 324 16.38 14.02 -8.87
CA PRO A 324 16.57 15.27 -9.61
C PRO A 324 15.25 16.01 -9.88
N ALA A 325 15.28 17.34 -9.93
CA ALA A 325 14.09 18.20 -9.99
C ALA A 325 13.06 17.80 -11.08
N ALA A 326 13.53 17.30 -12.23
CA ALA A 326 12.67 16.86 -13.34
C ALA A 326 11.83 15.59 -13.03
N GLN A 327 12.33 14.68 -12.19
CA GLN A 327 11.67 13.42 -11.80
C GLN A 327 10.90 13.57 -10.47
N ARG A 328 11.30 14.54 -9.64
CA ARG A 328 10.60 14.93 -8.40
C ARG A 328 9.15 15.32 -8.67
N ALA A 329 8.96 16.14 -9.71
CA ALA A 329 7.66 16.59 -10.18
C ALA A 329 6.76 15.46 -10.71
N ILE A 330 7.29 14.25 -10.89
CA ILE A 330 6.57 13.09 -11.45
C ILE A 330 6.20 12.08 -10.36
N LEU A 331 7.07 11.85 -9.39
CA LEU A 331 6.71 11.12 -8.16
C LEU A 331 5.63 11.85 -7.35
N GLU A 332 5.65 13.18 -7.35
CA GLU A 332 4.58 14.04 -6.82
C GLU A 332 3.26 13.93 -7.61
N ARG A 333 3.27 13.39 -8.84
CA ARG A 333 2.05 13.17 -9.65
C ARG A 333 1.36 11.83 -9.34
N TYR A 334 2.10 10.80 -8.91
CA TYR A 334 1.55 9.48 -8.58
C TYR A 334 1.17 9.33 -7.12
N VAL A 335 1.89 10.00 -6.22
CA VAL A 335 1.54 10.10 -4.82
C VAL A 335 1.00 11.49 -4.58
N ALA A 336 -0.30 11.58 -4.32
CA ALA A 336 -0.93 12.87 -4.20
C ALA A 336 -0.38 13.59 -2.94
N PRO A 337 0.04 14.87 -3.05
CA PRO A 337 0.62 15.60 -1.92
C PRO A 337 -0.31 15.58 -0.69
N PRO A 338 0.21 15.79 0.54
CA PRO A 338 -0.63 16.18 1.66
C PRO A 338 -1.60 17.30 1.23
N GLY A 339 -2.83 17.26 1.72
CA GLY A 339 -3.91 18.12 1.29
C GLY A 339 -4.68 17.63 0.08
N SER A 340 -4.21 16.65 -0.70
CA SER A 340 -4.79 16.34 -2.01
C SER A 340 -6.23 15.82 -1.97
N SER A 341 -6.53 14.84 -1.12
CA SER A 341 -7.90 14.34 -0.92
C SER A 341 -8.80 15.43 -0.33
N ALA A 342 -8.28 16.24 0.60
CA ALA A 342 -9.02 17.37 1.17
C ALA A 342 -9.30 18.46 0.11
N ARG A 343 -8.33 18.77 -0.76
CA ARG A 343 -8.51 19.69 -1.91
C ARG A 343 -9.50 19.15 -2.92
N LEU A 344 -9.47 17.84 -3.22
CA LEU A 344 -10.47 17.22 -4.09
C LEU A 344 -11.87 17.32 -3.46
N ALA A 345 -12.02 16.99 -2.18
CA ALA A 345 -13.29 17.12 -1.46
C ALA A 345 -13.79 18.58 -1.44
N GLN A 346 -12.90 19.54 -1.25
CA GLN A 346 -13.21 20.97 -1.29
C GLN A 346 -13.69 21.41 -2.68
N ARG A 347 -13.01 20.98 -3.76
CA ARG A 347 -13.45 21.25 -5.13
C ARG A 347 -14.82 20.66 -5.44
N VAL A 348 -15.10 19.45 -4.94
CA VAL A 348 -16.44 18.88 -5.02
C VAL A 348 -17.43 19.78 -4.29
N SER A 349 -17.12 20.24 -3.07
CA SER A 349 -17.99 21.15 -2.34
C SER A 349 -18.28 22.46 -3.10
N GLU A 350 -17.29 23.03 -3.78
CA GLU A 350 -17.42 24.25 -4.58
C GLU A 350 -18.33 24.03 -5.81
N GLU A 351 -18.15 22.92 -6.52
CA GLU A 351 -18.99 22.57 -7.68
C GLU A 351 -20.45 22.32 -7.32
N PHE A 352 -20.72 21.76 -6.15
CA PHE A 352 -22.08 21.57 -5.66
C PHE A 352 -22.69 22.89 -5.16
N ALA A 353 -21.90 23.75 -4.52
CA ALA A 353 -22.36 25.08 -4.11
C ALA A 353 -22.78 25.93 -5.33
N ALA A 354 -22.07 25.83 -6.46
CA ALA A 354 -22.44 26.48 -7.71
C ALA A 354 -23.79 26.00 -8.28
N LEU A 355 -24.25 24.81 -7.88
CA LEU A 355 -25.58 24.27 -8.21
C LEU A 355 -26.65 24.58 -7.15
N GLY A 356 -26.33 25.39 -6.14
CA GLY A 356 -27.23 25.68 -5.02
C GLY A 356 -27.37 24.52 -4.02
N MET A 357 -26.47 23.54 -4.05
CA MET A 357 -26.46 22.38 -3.15
C MET A 357 -25.33 22.49 -2.13
N VAL A 358 -25.58 22.06 -0.90
CA VAL A 358 -24.56 21.99 0.15
C VAL A 358 -23.99 20.58 0.23
N ALA A 359 -22.69 20.45 -0.04
CA ALA A 359 -21.94 19.22 0.16
C ALA A 359 -21.07 19.36 1.41
N GLN A 360 -21.36 18.57 2.45
CA GLN A 360 -20.60 18.60 3.70
C GLN A 360 -19.33 17.77 3.56
N THR A 361 -18.18 18.35 3.85
CA THR A 361 -16.90 17.65 3.82
C THR A 361 -16.54 17.12 5.21
N SER A 362 -16.02 15.90 5.29
CA SER A 362 -15.47 15.34 6.53
C SER A 362 -14.18 14.56 6.25
N GLN A 363 -13.37 14.40 7.30
CA GLN A 363 -12.16 13.59 7.26
C GLN A 363 -12.35 12.35 8.12
N ASP A 364 -12.69 11.23 7.50
CA ASP A 364 -13.01 9.98 8.18
C ASP A 364 -12.15 8.83 7.66
N ALA A 365 -11.65 8.01 8.58
CA ALA A 365 -10.79 6.86 8.26
C ALA A 365 -11.62 5.73 7.65
N MET A 366 -11.87 5.80 6.35
CA MET A 366 -12.59 4.77 5.60
C MET A 366 -11.61 3.80 4.93
N TYR A 367 -11.82 2.50 5.12
CA TYR A 367 -10.90 1.44 4.64
C TYR A 367 -10.57 1.57 3.15
N VAL A 368 -11.57 1.77 2.28
CA VAL A 368 -11.36 1.87 0.83
C VAL A 368 -10.56 3.11 0.42
N LEU A 369 -10.67 4.21 1.17
CA LEU A 369 -9.92 5.44 0.92
C LEU A 369 -8.49 5.36 1.44
N SER A 370 -8.26 4.57 2.49
CA SER A 370 -6.95 4.45 3.17
C SER A 370 -5.85 3.84 2.31
N LEU A 371 -6.24 3.16 1.23
CA LEU A 371 -5.33 2.42 0.36
C LEU A 371 -5.18 3.07 -1.02
N ALA A 372 -5.74 4.25 -1.25
CA ALA A 372 -5.65 4.92 -2.54
C ALA A 372 -4.23 5.45 -2.83
N GLY A 373 -3.76 5.28 -4.08
CA GLY A 373 -2.44 5.75 -4.51
C GLY A 373 -2.35 7.28 -4.58
N GLY A 374 -3.45 7.93 -4.97
CA GLY A 374 -3.58 9.38 -5.11
C GLY A 374 -4.75 9.98 -4.32
N ALA A 375 -5.33 11.07 -4.83
CA ALA A 375 -6.44 11.76 -4.16
C ALA A 375 -7.67 10.85 -4.12
N ALA A 376 -8.29 10.72 -2.95
CA ALA A 376 -9.37 9.78 -2.74
C ALA A 376 -10.50 10.37 -1.91
N ILE A 377 -11.71 10.22 -2.43
CA ILE A 377 -12.95 10.60 -1.73
C ILE A 377 -13.97 9.46 -1.78
N LEU A 378 -14.80 9.39 -0.75
CA LEU A 378 -16.09 8.74 -0.82
C LEU A 378 -17.15 9.83 -0.92
N PHE A 379 -17.94 9.77 -1.97
CA PHE A 379 -19.02 10.71 -2.25
C PHE A 379 -20.34 10.02 -1.99
N GLU A 380 -21.10 10.53 -1.03
CA GLU A 380 -22.43 10.06 -0.66
C GLU A 380 -23.46 11.10 -1.08
N ALA A 381 -24.34 10.75 -2.02
CA ALA A 381 -25.44 11.62 -2.43
C ALA A 381 -26.79 11.17 -1.88
N GLY A 382 -27.61 12.13 -1.46
CA GLY A 382 -29.00 11.89 -1.10
C GLY A 382 -29.80 11.31 -2.27
N PHE A 383 -30.67 10.34 -1.98
CA PHE A 383 -31.55 9.73 -2.98
C PHE A 383 -32.38 10.74 -3.76
N GLU A 384 -32.78 11.87 -3.15
CA GLU A 384 -33.51 12.93 -3.85
C GLU A 384 -32.72 13.49 -5.04
N GLN A 385 -31.39 13.62 -4.91
CA GLN A 385 -30.51 14.13 -5.96
C GLN A 385 -30.33 13.12 -7.09
N LEU A 386 -30.46 11.83 -6.79
CA LEU A 386 -30.23 10.74 -7.74
C LEU A 386 -31.52 10.13 -8.30
N ARG A 387 -32.70 10.59 -7.87
CA ARG A 387 -34.00 9.99 -8.23
C ARG A 387 -34.25 10.05 -9.74
N THR A 388 -34.01 11.20 -10.36
CA THR A 388 -34.26 11.40 -11.80
C THR A 388 -32.98 11.21 -12.62
N PRO A 389 -33.08 10.84 -13.92
CA PRO A 389 -31.94 10.83 -14.82
C PRO A 389 -31.20 12.18 -14.87
N GLN A 390 -31.95 13.28 -14.91
CA GLN A 390 -31.40 14.64 -14.95
C GLN A 390 -30.63 14.98 -13.67
N GLY A 391 -31.13 14.58 -12.49
CA GLY A 391 -30.40 14.74 -11.24
C GLY A 391 -29.07 13.97 -11.24
N ARG A 392 -29.08 12.73 -11.75
CA ARG A 392 -27.85 11.93 -11.92
C ARG A 392 -26.86 12.59 -12.89
N ASP A 393 -27.34 13.24 -13.95
CA ASP A 393 -26.50 14.00 -14.88
C ASP A 393 -25.90 15.26 -14.24
N GLN A 394 -26.68 15.99 -13.44
CA GLN A 394 -26.19 17.16 -12.70
C GLN A 394 -25.09 16.78 -11.70
N VAL A 395 -25.32 15.72 -10.90
CA VAL A 395 -24.35 15.19 -9.93
C VAL A 395 -23.08 14.71 -10.65
N ALA A 396 -23.22 13.93 -11.74
CA ALA A 396 -22.07 13.46 -12.52
C ALA A 396 -21.29 14.63 -13.13
N GLY A 397 -21.98 15.66 -13.63
CA GLY A 397 -21.37 16.87 -14.18
C GLY A 397 -20.57 17.66 -13.15
N ALA A 398 -21.11 17.86 -11.95
CA ALA A 398 -20.40 18.51 -10.85
C ALA A 398 -19.14 17.74 -10.42
N LEU A 399 -19.26 16.42 -10.25
CA LEU A 399 -18.11 15.56 -9.95
C LEU A 399 -17.06 15.60 -11.06
N ALA A 400 -17.47 15.59 -12.33
CA ALA A 400 -16.55 15.65 -13.46
C ALA A 400 -15.74 16.96 -13.44
N ARG A 401 -16.41 18.11 -13.28
CA ARG A 401 -15.73 19.42 -13.18
C ARG A 401 -14.79 19.50 -11.99
N ALA A 402 -15.20 18.99 -10.82
CA ALA A 402 -14.35 18.97 -9.63
C ALA A 402 -13.07 18.15 -9.84
N ILE A 403 -13.20 16.97 -10.47
CA ILE A 403 -12.07 16.09 -10.80
C ILE A 403 -11.14 16.74 -11.83
N LEU A 404 -11.69 17.35 -12.89
CA LEU A 404 -10.90 18.05 -13.92
C LEU A 404 -10.14 19.24 -13.32
N ALA A 405 -10.82 20.08 -12.53
CA ALA A 405 -10.21 21.19 -11.82
C ALA A 405 -9.14 20.72 -10.82
N HIS A 406 -9.33 19.56 -10.17
CA HIS A 406 -8.31 18.96 -9.31
C HIS A 406 -7.06 18.56 -10.09
N LEU A 407 -7.26 18.00 -11.28
CA LEU A 407 -6.20 17.57 -12.19
C LEU A 407 -5.56 18.72 -12.98
N GLY A 408 -6.06 19.95 -12.82
CA GLY A 408 -5.58 21.13 -13.54
C GLY A 408 -5.97 21.14 -15.02
N ARG A 409 -7.14 20.58 -15.37
CA ARG A 409 -7.71 20.56 -16.72
C ARG A 409 -8.93 21.44 -16.86
#